data_AF-A0A4Q6BSM9-F1
#
_entry.id   AF-A0A4Q6BSM9-F1
#
_cell.length_a   1.000
_cell.length_b   1.000
_cell.length_c   1.000
_cell.angle_alpha   90.00
_cell.angle_beta   90.00
_cell.angle_gamma   90.00
#
_symmetry.space_group_name_H-M   'P 1'
#
loop_
_entity.id
_entity.type
_entity.pdbx_description
1 polymer ?
#
loop_
_entity_poly.entity_id
_entity_poly.type
_entity_poly.pdbx_seq_one_letter_code
_entity_poly.pdbx_strand_id
1 'polypeptide(L)'
;MFLVMDTSGSMAGAAIDNARKAAESVVKRLQDTDTFALVTFSSDADLLVASGPIGPRRKEVLERIRTVEAVGGTNISAGLDLAYGEARHAQTLPGGDNAVSVALLLSDGQATAGDTNANALAARSSQAFQEGIQTSAFGVGTQFDAPLMSTVADRGAGGYYFLADSSQIAKALATELDARLRPVATAVELRVRLGDGVVPTKVYGSKQLSQVESMAVRAQEVAIDQREAAKKDIAQDRQEDTQSGMRFFLPAFAAADKHATLLEVR
;
A
#
# COMPACT_ATOMS: atom_id res chain seq x y z
N MET A 1 -6.76 -6.50 4.62
CA MET A 1 -5.58 -6.73 3.78
C MET A 1 -5.99 -7.35 2.47
N PHE A 2 -5.49 -6.81 1.36
CA PHE A 2 -5.90 -7.14 0.00
C PHE A 2 -4.63 -7.52 -0.78
N LEU A 3 -4.40 -8.82 -0.97
CA LEU A 3 -3.24 -9.29 -1.71
C LEU A 3 -3.56 -9.23 -3.21
N VAL A 4 -2.71 -8.55 -3.98
CA VAL A 4 -2.84 -8.36 -5.43
C VAL A 4 -1.69 -9.09 -6.09
N MET A 5 -1.95 -10.31 -6.53
CA MET A 5 -0.94 -11.26 -7.00
C MET A 5 -0.92 -11.31 -8.53
N ASP A 6 0.25 -11.02 -9.10
CA ASP A 6 0.53 -11.27 -10.50
C ASP A 6 0.55 -12.78 -10.75
N THR A 7 -0.23 -13.21 -11.73
CA THR A 7 -0.30 -14.59 -12.19
C THR A 7 -0.01 -14.67 -13.68
N SER A 8 0.74 -13.70 -14.23
CA SER A 8 1.16 -13.68 -15.63
C SER A 8 2.10 -14.83 -15.96
N GLY A 9 2.28 -15.09 -17.25
CA GLY A 9 3.16 -16.18 -17.72
C GLY A 9 4.62 -16.06 -17.26
N SER A 10 5.12 -14.87 -16.94
CA SER A 10 6.49 -14.69 -16.40
C SER A 10 6.66 -15.32 -15.01
N MET A 11 5.58 -15.38 -14.23
CA MET A 11 5.57 -15.99 -12.89
C MET A 11 5.71 -17.52 -12.92
N ALA A 12 5.70 -18.16 -14.09
CA ALA A 12 5.75 -19.62 -14.20
C ALA A 12 6.97 -20.25 -13.49
N GLY A 13 6.76 -21.39 -12.84
CA GLY A 13 7.79 -22.10 -12.08
C GLY A 13 7.93 -21.59 -10.65
N ALA A 14 9.15 -21.29 -10.22
CA ALA A 14 9.43 -20.99 -8.81
C ALA A 14 8.74 -19.71 -8.29
N ALA A 15 8.51 -18.72 -9.16
CA ALA A 15 7.94 -17.44 -8.76
C ALA A 15 6.49 -17.58 -8.26
N ILE A 16 5.61 -18.24 -9.03
CA ILE A 16 4.23 -18.50 -8.61
C ILE A 16 4.15 -19.46 -7.42
N ASP A 17 5.05 -20.44 -7.34
CA ASP A 17 5.14 -21.34 -6.18
C ASP A 17 5.48 -20.58 -4.89
N ASN A 18 6.45 -19.66 -4.97
CA ASN A 18 6.86 -18.85 -3.84
C ASN A 18 5.81 -17.78 -3.50
N ALA A 19 5.13 -17.21 -4.50
CA ALA A 19 3.99 -16.31 -4.28
C ALA A 19 2.85 -17.00 -3.54
N ARG A 20 2.47 -18.23 -3.93
CA ARG A 20 1.47 -19.05 -3.22
C ARG A 20 1.90 -19.33 -1.79
N LYS A 21 3.13 -19.81 -1.57
CA LYS A 21 3.66 -20.07 -0.22
C LYS A 21 3.66 -18.82 0.66
N ALA A 22 4.00 -17.67 0.07
CA ALA A 22 4.01 -16.40 0.78
C ALA A 22 2.58 -15.94 1.15
N ALA A 23 1.62 -16.06 0.23
CA ALA A 23 0.20 -15.81 0.49
C ALA A 23 -0.35 -16.74 1.59
N GLU A 24 -0.03 -18.04 1.54
CA GLU A 24 -0.40 -18.98 2.60
C GLU A 24 0.18 -18.57 3.96
N SER A 25 1.44 -18.11 3.98
CA SER A 25 2.10 -17.64 5.20
C SER A 25 1.39 -16.42 5.78
N VAL A 26 1.04 -15.44 4.94
CA VAL A 26 0.24 -14.28 5.34
C VAL A 26 -1.08 -14.74 5.95
N VAL A 27 -1.83 -15.59 5.24
CA VAL A 27 -3.11 -16.11 5.71
C VAL A 27 -2.97 -16.87 7.02
N LYS A 28 -1.87 -17.61 7.26
CA LYS A 28 -1.66 -18.32 8.54
C LYS A 28 -1.35 -17.39 9.72
N ARG A 29 -0.83 -16.19 9.46
CA ARG A 29 -0.44 -15.21 10.49
C ARG A 29 -1.57 -14.26 10.91
N LEU A 30 -2.58 -14.09 10.05
CA LEU A 30 -3.74 -13.25 10.33
C LEU A 30 -4.52 -13.76 11.55
N GLN A 31 -4.99 -12.85 12.40
CA GLN A 31 -5.97 -13.14 13.45
C GLN A 31 -7.33 -13.48 12.83
N ASP A 32 -8.18 -14.23 13.53
CA ASP A 32 -9.46 -14.70 13.00
C ASP A 32 -10.41 -13.56 12.58
N THR A 33 -10.25 -12.38 13.19
CA THR A 33 -11.00 -11.15 12.91
C THR A 33 -10.45 -10.36 11.72
N ASP A 34 -9.24 -10.66 11.25
CA ASP A 34 -8.62 -9.89 10.17
C ASP A 34 -9.31 -10.17 8.84
N THR A 35 -9.59 -9.09 8.10
CA THR A 35 -10.16 -9.16 6.76
C THR A 35 -9.08 -9.47 5.74
N PHE A 36 -9.29 -10.51 4.93
CA PHE A 36 -8.41 -10.90 3.83
C PHE A 36 -9.18 -11.01 2.51
N ALA A 37 -8.60 -10.50 1.44
CA ALA A 37 -9.01 -10.77 0.06
C ALA A 37 -7.78 -11.11 -0.79
N LEU A 38 -8.00 -11.90 -1.84
CA LEU A 38 -6.99 -12.23 -2.84
C LEU A 38 -7.53 -11.89 -4.22
N VAL A 39 -6.88 -10.92 -4.85
CA VAL A 39 -7.03 -10.59 -6.26
C VAL A 39 -5.85 -11.20 -7.00
N THR A 40 -6.13 -11.95 -8.06
CA THR A 40 -5.13 -12.43 -9.01
C THR A 40 -5.28 -11.63 -10.30
N PHE A 41 -4.18 -11.33 -10.97
CA PHE A 41 -4.26 -10.65 -12.26
C PHE A 41 -3.24 -11.19 -13.27
N SER A 42 -3.69 -11.29 -14.51
CA SER A 42 -2.85 -11.51 -15.68
C SER A 42 -3.28 -10.58 -16.81
N SER A 43 -3.91 -11.07 -17.87
CA SER A 43 -4.53 -10.21 -18.89
C SER A 43 -5.74 -9.44 -18.33
N ASP A 44 -6.48 -10.10 -17.44
CA ASP A 44 -7.62 -9.60 -16.68
C ASP A 44 -7.36 -9.77 -15.18
N ALA A 45 -8.25 -9.26 -14.33
CA ALA A 45 -8.16 -9.41 -12.88
C ALA A 45 -9.37 -10.16 -12.33
N ASP A 46 -9.11 -11.10 -11.42
CA ASP A 46 -10.11 -11.97 -10.80
C ASP A 46 -10.06 -11.86 -9.28
N LEU A 47 -11.23 -11.80 -8.66
CA LEU A 47 -11.38 -11.88 -7.21
C LEU A 47 -11.43 -13.35 -6.79
N LEU A 48 -10.26 -13.96 -6.61
CA LEU A 48 -10.17 -15.37 -6.24
C LEU A 48 -10.73 -15.64 -4.85
N VAL A 49 -10.51 -14.70 -3.92
CA VAL A 49 -11.05 -14.74 -2.56
C VAL A 49 -11.65 -13.38 -2.24
N ALA A 50 -12.98 -13.34 -2.08
CA ALA A 50 -13.69 -12.14 -1.63
C ALA A 50 -13.30 -11.76 -0.19
N SER A 51 -13.35 -10.47 0.10
CA SER A 51 -13.04 -9.95 1.42
C SER A 51 -13.95 -10.53 2.49
N GLY A 52 -13.36 -10.76 3.65
CA GLY A 52 -14.08 -11.13 4.87
C GLY A 52 -13.13 -11.58 5.97
N PRO A 53 -13.64 -11.72 7.21
CA PRO A 53 -12.86 -12.22 8.33
C PRO A 53 -12.31 -13.62 8.03
N ILE A 54 -11.02 -13.83 8.29
CA ILE A 54 -10.36 -15.07 7.87
C ILE A 54 -10.76 -16.28 8.70
N GLY A 55 -11.16 -16.13 9.98
CA GLY A 55 -11.27 -17.24 10.94
C GLY A 55 -11.99 -18.50 10.42
N PRO A 56 -13.30 -18.45 10.13
CA PRO A 56 -14.05 -19.62 9.66
C PRO A 56 -13.65 -20.11 8.27
N ARG A 57 -13.14 -19.21 7.40
CA ARG A 57 -12.83 -19.50 5.99
C ARG A 57 -11.35 -19.80 5.74
N ARG A 58 -10.51 -19.78 6.77
CA ARG A 58 -9.05 -19.91 6.65
C ARG A 58 -8.63 -21.12 5.83
N LYS A 59 -9.26 -22.28 6.07
CA LYS A 59 -8.99 -23.51 5.33
C LYS A 59 -9.35 -23.35 3.84
N GLU A 60 -10.54 -22.84 3.53
CA GLU A 60 -11.00 -22.61 2.15
C GLU A 60 -10.05 -21.66 1.40
N VAL A 61 -9.66 -20.55 2.05
CA VAL A 61 -8.74 -19.57 1.47
C VAL A 61 -7.39 -20.20 1.14
N LEU A 62 -6.84 -21.02 2.03
CA LEU A 62 -5.59 -21.74 1.79
C LEU A 62 -5.70 -22.71 0.61
N GLU A 63 -6.81 -23.43 0.47
CA GLU A 63 -7.02 -24.32 -0.69
C GLU A 63 -7.13 -23.52 -2.00
N ARG A 64 -7.85 -22.37 -2.01
CA ARG A 64 -7.93 -21.49 -3.18
C ARG A 64 -6.58 -20.91 -3.59
N ILE A 65 -5.74 -20.51 -2.64
CA ILE A 65 -4.37 -20.04 -2.94
C ILE A 65 -3.57 -21.11 -3.69
N ARG A 66 -3.75 -22.38 -3.35
CA ARG A 66 -3.03 -23.48 -4.00
C ARG A 66 -3.45 -23.71 -5.45
N THR A 67 -4.64 -23.27 -5.86
CA THR A 67 -5.09 -23.42 -7.25
C THR A 67 -4.61 -22.31 -8.17
N VAL A 68 -3.85 -21.34 -7.67
CA VAL A 68 -3.32 -20.25 -8.50
C VAL A 68 -2.29 -20.78 -9.49
N GLU A 69 -2.46 -20.43 -10.77
CA GLU A 69 -1.60 -20.83 -11.88
C GLU A 69 -1.12 -19.60 -12.66
N ALA A 70 0.09 -19.68 -13.23
CA ALA A 70 0.70 -18.61 -14.00
C ALA A 70 0.32 -18.73 -15.49
N VAL A 71 -0.43 -17.76 -16.01
CA VAL A 71 -0.89 -17.71 -17.39
C VAL A 71 -1.24 -16.28 -17.81
N GLY A 72 -1.03 -15.94 -19.09
CA GLY A 72 -1.50 -14.68 -19.67
C GLY A 72 -0.52 -13.51 -19.55
N GLY A 73 -1.03 -12.30 -19.83
CA GLY A 73 -0.28 -11.05 -19.76
C GLY A 73 -0.23 -10.47 -18.34
N THR A 74 0.05 -9.17 -18.22
CA THR A 74 0.26 -8.47 -16.94
C THR A 74 -0.51 -7.15 -16.93
N ASN A 75 -1.67 -7.13 -16.26
CA ASN A 75 -2.59 -6.00 -16.17
C ASN A 75 -2.68 -5.50 -14.72
N ILE A 76 -1.65 -4.76 -14.32
CA ILE A 76 -1.54 -4.18 -12.97
C ILE A 76 -2.73 -3.27 -12.67
N SER A 77 -3.21 -2.52 -13.68
CA SER A 77 -4.32 -1.59 -13.51
C SER A 77 -5.61 -2.28 -13.07
N ALA A 78 -5.98 -3.40 -13.71
CA ALA A 78 -7.16 -4.17 -13.35
C ALA A 78 -7.04 -4.79 -11.96
N GLY A 79 -5.85 -5.32 -11.63
CA GLY A 79 -5.57 -5.89 -10.31
C GLY A 79 -5.72 -4.87 -9.19
N LEU A 80 -5.16 -3.67 -9.36
CA LEU A 80 -5.27 -2.57 -8.39
C LEU A 80 -6.72 -2.08 -8.26
N ASP A 81 -7.42 -1.86 -9.38
CA ASP A 81 -8.81 -1.37 -9.34
C ASP A 81 -9.74 -2.32 -8.60
N LEU A 82 -9.62 -3.61 -8.87
CA LEU A 82 -10.42 -4.64 -8.20
C LEU A 82 -10.09 -4.72 -6.71
N ALA A 83 -8.81 -4.66 -6.35
CA ALA A 83 -8.38 -4.66 -4.96
C ALA A 83 -8.85 -3.42 -4.19
N TYR A 84 -8.79 -2.24 -4.80
CA TYR A 84 -9.29 -0.99 -4.21
C TYR A 84 -10.81 -1.00 -4.08
N GLY A 85 -11.53 -1.53 -5.07
CA GLY A 85 -12.98 -1.74 -4.99
C GLY A 85 -13.36 -2.64 -3.83
N GLU A 86 -12.66 -3.76 -3.69
CA GLU A 86 -12.88 -4.71 -2.60
C GLU A 86 -12.51 -4.13 -1.24
N ALA A 87 -11.46 -3.31 -1.18
CA ALA A 87 -11.07 -2.62 0.04
C ALA A 87 -12.10 -1.57 0.49
N ARG A 88 -12.67 -0.81 -0.45
CA ARG A 88 -13.80 0.09 -0.16
C ARG A 88 -15.01 -0.69 0.32
N HIS A 89 -15.34 -1.81 -0.32
CA HIS A 89 -16.45 -2.65 0.11
C HIS A 89 -16.25 -3.13 1.56
N ALA A 90 -15.07 -3.65 1.88
CA ALA A 90 -14.74 -4.12 3.22
C ALA A 90 -14.86 -3.02 4.29
N GLN A 91 -14.53 -1.76 3.96
CA GLN A 91 -14.69 -0.62 4.88
C GLN A 91 -16.16 -0.33 5.23
N THR A 92 -17.12 -0.74 4.39
CA THR A 92 -18.56 -0.59 4.68
C THR A 92 -19.12 -1.70 5.57
N LEU A 93 -18.35 -2.76 5.82
CA LEU A 93 -18.77 -3.87 6.68
C LEU A 93 -18.58 -3.49 8.17
N PRO A 94 -19.33 -4.11 9.09
CA PRO A 94 -19.19 -3.84 10.53
C PRO A 94 -17.74 -3.99 11.01
N GLY A 95 -17.18 -2.92 11.60
CA GLY A 95 -15.79 -2.87 12.08
C GLY A 95 -14.73 -2.60 11.01
N GLY A 96 -15.13 -2.46 9.74
CA GLY A 96 -14.23 -2.16 8.61
C GLY A 96 -13.77 -0.71 8.56
N ASP A 97 -14.55 0.21 9.11
CA ASP A 97 -14.24 1.64 9.21
C ASP A 97 -12.97 1.89 10.04
N ASN A 98 -12.79 1.17 11.15
CA ASN A 98 -11.63 1.27 12.05
C ASN A 98 -10.40 0.45 11.61
N ALA A 99 -10.52 -0.36 10.55
CA ALA A 99 -9.43 -1.20 10.09
C ALA A 99 -8.44 -0.43 9.19
N VAL A 100 -7.15 -0.77 9.30
CA VAL A 100 -6.13 -0.32 8.33
C VAL A 100 -6.26 -1.18 7.07
N SER A 101 -6.66 -0.57 5.97
CA SER A 101 -6.72 -1.23 4.65
C SER A 101 -5.37 -1.13 3.96
N VAL A 102 -4.79 -2.28 3.62
CA VAL A 102 -3.51 -2.37 2.90
C VAL A 102 -3.66 -3.29 1.70
N ALA A 103 -3.38 -2.75 0.52
CA ALA A 103 -3.19 -3.46 -0.73
C ALA A 103 -1.71 -3.83 -0.91
N LEU A 104 -1.42 -5.09 -1.21
CA LEU A 104 -0.07 -5.63 -1.39
C LEU A 104 0.08 -6.10 -2.83
N LEU A 105 0.70 -5.29 -3.69
CA LEU A 105 0.96 -5.60 -5.09
C LEU A 105 2.23 -6.45 -5.22
N LEU A 106 2.12 -7.67 -5.73
CA LEU A 106 3.24 -8.57 -6.01
C LEU A 106 3.31 -8.84 -7.51
N SER A 107 4.43 -8.51 -8.15
CA SER A 107 4.63 -8.71 -9.60
C SER A 107 6.09 -8.95 -9.96
N ASP A 108 6.34 -9.78 -10.98
CA ASP A 108 7.66 -10.02 -11.57
C ASP A 108 7.81 -9.45 -12.99
N GLY A 109 6.72 -8.85 -13.51
CA GLY A 109 6.58 -8.46 -14.90
C GLY A 109 6.46 -6.96 -15.13
N GLN A 110 6.46 -6.59 -16.41
CA GLN A 110 6.12 -5.25 -16.86
C GLN A 110 4.63 -5.19 -17.18
N ALA A 111 3.98 -4.05 -16.97
CA ALA A 111 2.60 -3.87 -17.39
C ALA A 111 2.51 -4.03 -18.92
N THR A 112 1.80 -5.06 -19.38
CA THR A 112 1.64 -5.41 -20.80
C THR A 112 0.21 -5.26 -21.30
N ALA A 113 -0.76 -5.09 -20.39
CA ALA A 113 -2.17 -4.89 -20.68
C ALA A 113 -2.78 -3.82 -19.76
N GLY A 114 -3.90 -3.24 -20.20
CA GLY A 114 -4.57 -2.16 -19.49
C GLY A 114 -3.75 -0.86 -19.49
N ASP A 115 -3.79 -0.15 -18.37
CA ASP A 115 -3.06 1.10 -18.18
C ASP A 115 -1.61 0.81 -17.75
N THR A 116 -0.67 1.03 -18.67
CA THR A 116 0.76 0.84 -18.44
C THR A 116 1.48 2.13 -18.04
N ASN A 117 0.75 3.25 -17.93
CA ASN A 117 1.34 4.53 -17.57
C ASN A 117 1.58 4.62 -16.06
N ALA A 118 2.85 4.73 -15.67
CA ALA A 118 3.24 4.84 -14.27
C ALA A 118 2.50 5.96 -13.51
N ASN A 119 2.29 7.13 -14.12
CA ASN A 119 1.60 8.25 -13.46
C ASN A 119 0.11 7.95 -13.25
N ALA A 120 -0.53 7.25 -14.18
CA ALA A 120 -1.94 6.92 -14.06
C ALA A 120 -2.17 5.83 -12.98
N LEU A 121 -1.31 4.81 -12.91
CA LEU A 121 -1.31 3.84 -11.81
C LEU A 121 -1.00 4.48 -10.45
N ALA A 122 -0.09 5.46 -10.44
CA ALA A 122 0.21 6.24 -9.25
C ALA A 122 -0.98 7.09 -8.80
N ALA A 123 -1.73 7.69 -9.73
CA ALA A 123 -2.93 8.44 -9.44
C ALA A 123 -4.02 7.55 -8.80
N ARG A 124 -4.22 6.33 -9.29
CA ARG A 124 -5.12 5.34 -8.67
C ARG A 124 -4.73 5.05 -7.23
N SER A 125 -3.44 4.86 -6.98
CA SER A 125 -2.91 4.56 -5.64
C SER A 125 -3.03 5.77 -4.71
N SER A 126 -2.82 6.98 -5.23
CA SER A 126 -3.06 8.23 -4.49
C SER A 126 -4.53 8.38 -4.11
N GLN A 127 -5.46 8.07 -5.02
CA GLN A 127 -6.89 8.11 -4.74
C GLN A 127 -7.29 7.06 -3.69
N ALA A 128 -6.85 5.81 -3.87
CA ALA A 128 -7.09 4.74 -2.91
C ALA A 128 -6.56 5.12 -1.51
N PHE A 129 -5.42 5.80 -1.44
CA PHE A 129 -4.89 6.27 -0.17
C PHE A 129 -5.68 7.44 0.44
N GLN A 130 -6.29 8.34 -0.35
CA GLN A 130 -7.27 9.30 0.16
C GLN A 130 -8.51 8.58 0.72
N GLU A 131 -8.87 7.44 0.13
CA GLU A 131 -9.89 6.50 0.64
C GLU A 131 -9.35 5.60 1.78
N GLY A 132 -8.11 5.84 2.23
CA GLY A 132 -7.39 5.21 3.35
C GLY A 132 -7.07 3.75 3.13
N ILE A 133 -6.75 3.43 1.89
CA ILE A 133 -6.20 2.17 1.45
C ILE A 133 -4.73 2.43 1.09
N GLN A 134 -3.81 1.89 1.88
CA GLN A 134 -2.38 1.99 1.59
C GLN A 134 -1.99 0.96 0.53
N THR A 135 -0.98 1.27 -0.28
CA THR A 135 -0.50 0.34 -1.32
C THR A 135 0.99 0.12 -1.22
N SER A 136 1.40 -1.10 -0.91
CA SER A 136 2.81 -1.53 -0.93
C SER A 136 3.06 -2.40 -2.16
N ALA A 137 4.25 -2.30 -2.74
CA ALA A 137 4.61 -3.00 -3.97
C ALA A 137 5.88 -3.86 -3.79
N PHE A 138 5.82 -5.09 -4.29
CA PHE A 138 6.85 -6.12 -4.21
C PHE A 138 7.22 -6.55 -5.62
N GLY A 139 8.36 -6.06 -6.10
CA GLY A 139 8.88 -6.41 -7.40
C GLY A 139 9.84 -7.59 -7.29
N VAL A 140 9.60 -8.64 -8.08
CA VAL A 140 10.35 -9.90 -8.03
C VAL A 140 11.26 -10.03 -9.27
N GLY A 141 12.50 -10.44 -9.05
CA GLY A 141 13.49 -10.62 -10.11
C GLY A 141 14.00 -9.28 -10.65
N THR A 142 14.47 -9.29 -11.89
CA THR A 142 15.13 -8.11 -12.50
C THR A 142 14.38 -7.55 -13.71
N GLN A 143 13.26 -8.15 -14.11
CA GLN A 143 12.57 -7.83 -15.36
C GLN A 143 11.30 -6.99 -15.17
N PHE A 144 10.90 -6.73 -13.93
CA PHE A 144 9.72 -5.93 -13.60
C PHE A 144 9.98 -4.43 -13.76
N ASP A 145 8.89 -3.65 -13.86
CA ASP A 145 8.96 -2.19 -13.97
C ASP A 145 9.17 -1.52 -12.58
N ALA A 146 10.43 -1.48 -12.16
CA ALA A 146 10.83 -0.91 -10.87
C ALA A 146 10.43 0.58 -10.68
N PRO A 147 10.63 1.48 -11.66
CA PRO A 147 10.16 2.86 -11.57
C PRO A 147 8.63 2.94 -11.36
N LEU A 148 7.85 2.16 -12.09
CA LEU A 148 6.39 2.13 -11.96
C LEU A 148 5.98 1.63 -10.57
N MET A 149 6.50 0.48 -10.13
CA MET A 149 6.14 -0.11 -8.84
C MET A 149 6.55 0.78 -7.67
N SER A 150 7.73 1.40 -7.75
CA SER A 150 8.18 2.37 -6.74
C SER A 150 7.26 3.59 -6.69
N THR A 151 6.79 4.07 -7.84
CA THR A 151 5.89 5.24 -7.91
C THR A 151 4.49 4.91 -7.38
N VAL A 152 3.99 3.70 -7.66
CA VAL A 152 2.73 3.18 -7.10
C VAL A 152 2.79 3.11 -5.58
N ALA A 153 3.86 2.52 -5.03
CA ALA A 153 4.04 2.41 -3.58
C ALA A 153 4.19 3.79 -2.90
N ASP A 154 4.98 4.69 -3.48
CA ASP A 154 5.18 6.06 -2.98
C ASP A 154 3.84 6.82 -2.90
N ARG A 155 3.03 6.78 -3.97
CA ARG A 155 1.71 7.45 -3.97
C ARG A 155 0.66 6.77 -3.10
N GLY A 156 0.80 5.46 -2.88
CA GLY A 156 -0.06 4.69 -1.98
C GLY A 156 0.37 4.74 -0.51
N ALA A 157 1.40 5.53 -0.15
CA ALA A 157 1.99 5.57 1.20
C ALA A 157 2.36 4.19 1.77
N GLY A 158 2.78 3.28 0.89
CA GLY A 158 3.25 1.95 1.23
C GLY A 158 4.75 1.77 1.08
N GLY A 159 5.22 0.55 1.35
CA GLY A 159 6.61 0.16 1.15
C GLY A 159 6.86 -0.31 -0.28
N TYR A 160 8.03 -0.03 -0.82
CA TYR A 160 8.54 -0.63 -2.04
C TYR A 160 9.65 -1.65 -1.71
N TYR A 161 9.49 -2.88 -2.21
CA TYR A 161 10.40 -3.98 -1.96
C TYR A 161 10.92 -4.56 -3.27
N PHE A 162 12.22 -4.42 -3.51
CA PHE A 162 12.91 -5.15 -4.57
C PHE A 162 13.39 -6.50 -4.05
N LEU A 163 12.96 -7.59 -4.71
CA LEU A 163 13.29 -8.96 -4.36
C LEU A 163 14.11 -9.56 -5.50
N ALA A 164 15.41 -9.74 -5.28
CA ALA A 164 16.30 -10.33 -6.27
C ALA A 164 15.87 -11.75 -6.66
N ASP A 165 15.32 -12.50 -5.70
CA ASP A 165 14.82 -13.85 -5.90
C ASP A 165 13.43 -14.06 -5.25
N SER A 166 12.60 -14.88 -5.90
CA SER A 166 11.23 -15.16 -5.46
C SER A 166 11.14 -15.83 -4.08
N SER A 167 12.20 -16.52 -3.60
CA SER A 167 12.24 -17.05 -2.23
C SER A 167 12.16 -15.97 -1.15
N GLN A 168 12.45 -14.72 -1.49
CA GLN A 168 12.41 -13.58 -0.56
C GLN A 168 10.99 -13.03 -0.36
N ILE A 169 10.01 -13.40 -1.20
CA ILE A 169 8.63 -12.89 -1.15
C ILE A 169 8.02 -13.09 0.23
N ALA A 170 8.13 -14.30 0.79
CA ALA A 170 7.53 -14.62 2.09
C ALA A 170 8.10 -13.75 3.22
N LYS A 171 9.41 -13.48 3.21
CA LYS A 171 10.07 -12.63 4.21
C LYS A 171 9.67 -11.16 4.05
N ALA A 172 9.58 -10.68 2.81
CA ALA A 172 9.21 -9.29 2.53
C ALA A 172 7.75 -9.02 2.90
N LEU A 173 6.81 -9.88 2.48
CA LEU A 173 5.41 -9.78 2.90
C LEU A 173 5.28 -9.89 4.42
N ALA A 174 6.07 -10.74 5.06
CA ALA A 174 6.06 -10.85 6.50
C ALA A 174 6.49 -9.56 7.21
N THR A 175 7.53 -8.90 6.69
CA THR A 175 8.06 -7.63 7.21
C THR A 175 7.03 -6.51 7.05
N GLU A 176 6.42 -6.39 5.87
CA GLU A 176 5.37 -5.41 5.63
C GLU A 176 4.15 -5.67 6.52
N LEU A 177 3.74 -6.94 6.66
CA LEU A 177 2.63 -7.32 7.51
C LEU A 177 2.88 -6.90 8.97
N ASP A 178 4.07 -7.14 9.50
CA ASP A 178 4.43 -6.77 10.86
C ASP A 178 4.42 -5.25 11.09
N ALA A 179 4.85 -4.47 10.09
CA ALA A 179 4.76 -3.01 10.14
C ALA A 179 3.29 -2.53 10.17
N ARG A 180 2.37 -3.22 9.48
CA ARG A 180 0.98 -2.78 9.34
C ARG A 180 0.01 -3.32 10.40
N LEU A 181 0.32 -4.47 11.02
CA LEU A 181 -0.53 -5.04 12.08
C LEU A 181 -0.38 -4.33 13.43
N ARG A 182 0.68 -3.53 13.63
CA ARG A 182 0.95 -2.84 14.91
C ARG A 182 1.26 -1.35 14.72
N PRO A 183 0.34 -0.56 14.14
CA PRO A 183 0.51 0.89 14.14
C PRO A 183 0.43 1.39 15.58
N VAL A 184 1.43 2.13 16.02
CA VAL A 184 1.42 2.84 17.31
C VAL A 184 0.87 4.26 17.18
N ALA A 185 0.91 4.83 15.96
CA ALA A 185 0.24 6.07 15.63
C ALA A 185 -0.22 6.06 14.16
N THR A 186 -1.26 6.82 13.87
CA THR A 186 -1.76 7.11 12.52
C THR A 186 -1.85 8.61 12.34
N ALA A 187 -1.83 9.08 11.10
CA ALA A 187 -1.97 10.51 10.77
C ALA A 187 -0.93 11.43 11.45
N VAL A 188 0.30 10.95 11.63
CA VAL A 188 1.35 11.69 12.31
C VAL A 188 1.82 12.83 11.40
N GLU A 189 1.82 14.05 11.94
CA GLU A 189 2.40 15.22 11.27
C GLU A 189 3.60 15.72 12.08
N LEU A 190 4.73 15.88 11.41
CA LEU A 190 5.89 16.60 11.94
C LEU A 190 6.00 17.95 11.21
N ARG A 191 6.01 19.03 11.99
CA ARG A 191 6.18 20.40 11.49
C ARG A 191 7.51 20.96 11.93
N VAL A 192 8.32 21.37 10.95
CA VAL A 192 9.63 21.98 11.20
C VAL A 192 9.57 23.46 10.84
N ARG A 193 9.77 24.30 11.85
CA ARG A 193 9.90 25.75 11.72
C ARG A 193 11.36 26.14 11.88
N LEU A 194 11.90 26.83 10.89
CA LEU A 194 13.25 27.38 10.93
C LEU A 194 13.20 28.80 11.50
N GLY A 195 14.28 29.21 12.17
CA GLY A 195 14.40 30.57 12.70
C GLY A 195 14.54 31.62 11.60
N ASP A 196 14.37 32.89 11.95
CA ASP A 196 14.50 33.99 11.01
C ASP A 196 15.87 33.99 10.33
N GLY A 197 15.87 34.10 9.01
CA GLY A 197 17.07 34.08 8.18
C GLY A 197 17.64 32.69 7.86
N VAL A 198 17.08 31.62 8.43
CA VAL A 198 17.51 30.23 8.17
C VAL A 198 16.68 29.62 7.05
N VAL A 199 17.34 29.23 5.95
CA VAL A 199 16.68 28.68 4.76
C VAL A 199 17.12 27.23 4.54
N PRO A 200 16.19 26.28 4.32
CA PRO A 200 16.56 24.91 4.00
C PRO A 200 17.03 24.86 2.55
N THR A 201 18.24 24.37 2.33
CA THR A 201 18.80 24.17 0.99
C THR A 201 18.56 22.77 0.48
N LYS A 202 18.51 21.78 1.38
CA LYS A 202 18.30 20.38 1.04
C LYS A 202 17.62 19.60 2.16
N VAL A 203 16.73 18.69 1.76
CA VAL A 203 16.12 17.69 2.64
C VAL A 203 16.50 16.32 2.12
N TYR A 204 17.16 15.50 2.94
CA TYR A 204 17.56 14.15 2.53
C TYR A 204 16.46 13.14 2.88
N GLY A 205 16.23 12.17 1.99
CA GLY A 205 15.17 11.17 2.16
C GLY A 205 13.76 11.74 1.95
N SER A 206 13.65 12.96 1.45
CA SER A 206 12.38 13.59 1.07
C SER A 206 12.60 14.43 -0.18
N LYS A 207 11.59 14.52 -1.04
CA LYS A 207 11.61 15.45 -2.18
C LYS A 207 10.73 16.65 -1.88
N GLN A 208 11.16 17.83 -2.30
CA GLN A 208 10.27 18.98 -2.31
C GLN A 208 9.16 18.69 -3.32
N LEU A 209 7.92 18.77 -2.86
CA LEU A 209 6.76 18.54 -3.69
C LEU A 209 6.53 19.75 -4.59
N SER A 210 6.22 19.50 -5.85
CA SER A 210 5.61 20.52 -6.72
C SER A 210 4.27 20.98 -6.14
N GLN A 211 3.72 22.08 -6.66
CA GLN A 211 2.44 22.59 -6.18
C GLN A 211 1.31 21.56 -6.31
N VAL A 212 1.29 20.80 -7.43
CA VAL A 212 0.32 19.72 -7.67
C VAL A 212 0.50 18.57 -6.68
N GLU A 213 1.74 18.17 -6.41
CA GLU A 213 2.02 17.10 -5.46
C GLU A 213 1.71 17.51 -4.01
N SER A 214 1.98 18.77 -3.66
CA SER A 214 1.62 19.35 -2.36
C SER A 214 0.11 19.39 -2.16
N MET A 215 -0.66 19.75 -3.20
CA MET A 215 -2.12 19.66 -3.18
C MET A 215 -2.61 18.22 -3.00
N ALA A 216 -1.95 17.24 -3.63
CA ALA A 216 -2.31 15.83 -3.49
C ALA A 216 -2.05 15.32 -2.06
N VAL A 217 -0.91 15.66 -1.46
CA VAL A 217 -0.61 15.34 -0.05
C VAL A 217 -1.58 16.05 0.89
N ARG A 218 -1.91 17.31 0.62
CA ARG A 218 -2.89 18.04 1.43
C ARG A 218 -4.28 17.40 1.37
N ALA A 219 -4.71 16.93 0.19
CA ALA A 219 -5.95 16.19 0.05
C ALA A 219 -5.93 14.86 0.85
N GLN A 220 -4.78 14.19 0.91
CA GLN A 220 -4.59 12.99 1.74
C GLN A 220 -4.67 13.31 3.25
N GLU A 221 -4.00 14.37 3.71
CA GLU A 221 -4.07 14.83 5.10
C GLU A 221 -5.51 15.11 5.52
N VAL A 222 -6.24 15.89 4.72
CA VAL A 222 -7.65 16.27 5.00
C VAL A 222 -8.56 15.05 5.03
N ALA A 223 -8.39 14.10 4.11
CA ALA A 223 -9.20 12.89 4.07
C ALA A 223 -8.97 11.99 5.30
N ILE A 224 -7.75 12.00 5.84
CA ILE A 224 -7.42 11.28 7.08
C ILE A 224 -8.01 12.00 8.29
N ASP A 225 -7.90 13.33 8.37
CA ASP A 225 -8.46 14.14 9.45
C ASP A 225 -9.98 13.99 9.53
N GLN A 226 -10.69 14.07 8.40
CA GLN A 226 -12.14 13.87 8.35
C GLN A 226 -12.55 12.48 8.84
N ARG A 227 -11.77 11.45 8.49
CA ARG A 227 -12.04 10.07 8.93
C ARG A 227 -11.79 9.88 10.41
N GLU A 228 -10.69 10.41 10.94
CA GLU A 228 -10.39 10.33 12.36
C GLU A 228 -11.39 11.15 13.18
N ALA A 229 -11.83 12.31 12.68
CA ALA A 229 -12.87 13.13 13.31
C ALA A 229 -14.20 12.38 13.40
N ALA A 230 -14.62 11.72 12.31
CA ALA A 230 -15.83 10.89 12.29
C ALA A 230 -15.77 9.71 13.28
N LYS A 231 -14.56 9.19 13.56
CA LYS A 231 -14.36 8.05 14.46
C LYS A 231 -14.19 8.41 15.93
N LYS A 232 -13.55 9.54 16.22
CA LYS A 232 -12.99 9.85 17.55
C LYS A 232 -13.69 11.02 18.27
N ASP A 233 -14.86 11.44 17.79
CA ASP A 233 -15.64 12.55 18.38
C ASP A 233 -14.75 13.79 18.63
N ILE A 234 -13.94 14.12 17.62
CA ILE A 234 -12.93 15.18 17.73
C ILE A 234 -13.65 16.54 17.81
N ALA A 235 -13.65 17.14 18.99
CA ALA A 235 -14.37 18.39 19.27
C ALA A 235 -13.83 19.61 18.49
N GLN A 236 -12.57 19.58 18.05
CA GLN A 236 -11.96 20.67 17.30
C GLN A 236 -10.85 20.13 16.37
N ASP A 237 -11.03 20.31 15.07
CA ASP A 237 -10.09 19.93 14.02
C ASP A 237 -9.18 21.12 13.61
N ARG A 238 -8.12 20.86 12.85
CA ARG A 238 -7.07 21.80 12.40
C ARG A 238 -7.59 22.93 11.48
N GLN A 239 -8.88 22.89 11.09
CA GLN A 239 -9.59 23.81 10.19
C GLN A 239 -8.80 24.16 8.92
N GLU A 240 -8.22 25.37 8.83
CA GLU A 240 -7.53 25.84 7.62
C GLU A 240 -6.00 25.63 7.65
N ASP A 241 -5.45 25.21 8.80
CA ASP A 241 -4.02 24.99 9.04
C ASP A 241 -3.07 25.91 8.24
N THR A 242 -3.16 27.20 8.53
CA THR A 242 -2.41 28.30 7.87
C THR A 242 -0.99 28.48 8.41
N GLN A 243 -0.53 27.57 9.27
CA GLN A 243 0.75 27.71 9.93
C GLN A 243 1.92 27.44 8.99
N SER A 244 2.88 28.36 8.98
CA SER A 244 4.13 28.21 8.23
C SER A 244 5.02 27.09 8.77
N GLY A 245 5.82 26.49 7.89
CA GLY A 245 6.81 25.46 8.22
C GLY A 245 6.87 24.37 7.16
N MET A 246 7.96 23.61 7.15
CA MET A 246 8.02 22.36 6.38
C MET A 246 7.16 21.31 7.09
N ARG A 247 6.35 20.58 6.32
CA ARG A 247 5.44 19.56 6.84
C ARG A 247 5.89 18.20 6.34
N PHE A 248 5.95 17.24 7.25
CA PHE A 248 6.24 15.84 6.98
C PHE A 248 5.04 15.05 7.48
N PHE A 249 4.39 14.35 6.56
CA PHE A 249 3.20 13.57 6.87
C PHE A 249 3.51 12.08 6.84
N LEU A 250 3.12 11.40 7.91
CA LEU A 250 3.37 9.99 8.18
C LEU A 250 2.01 9.29 8.41
N PRO A 251 1.46 8.64 7.39
CA PRO A 251 0.09 8.10 7.46
C PRO A 251 -0.12 7.03 8.52
N ALA A 252 0.89 6.19 8.73
CA ALA A 252 0.96 5.21 9.80
C ALA A 252 2.40 5.14 10.32
N PHE A 253 2.55 4.91 11.62
CA PHE A 253 3.82 4.77 12.30
C PHE A 253 3.76 3.52 13.16
N ALA A 254 4.60 2.52 12.85
CA ALA A 254 4.68 1.26 13.56
C ALA A 254 5.71 1.31 14.71
N ALA A 255 5.60 0.38 15.66
CA ALA A 255 6.49 0.36 16.83
C ALA A 255 8.00 0.25 16.49
N ALA A 256 8.33 -0.35 15.34
CA ALA A 256 9.71 -0.53 14.88
C ALA A 256 10.19 0.59 13.94
N ASP A 257 9.30 1.51 13.55
CA ASP A 257 9.64 2.56 12.58
C ASP A 257 10.62 3.56 13.18
N LYS A 258 11.59 3.96 12.36
CA LYS A 258 12.48 5.08 12.65
C LYS A 258 12.37 6.06 11.50
N HIS A 259 11.90 7.27 11.79
CA HIS A 259 11.90 8.36 10.82
C HIS A 259 13.05 9.31 11.14
N ALA A 260 13.92 9.55 10.17
CA ALA A 260 15.01 10.50 10.27
C ALA A 260 14.92 11.48 9.11
N THR A 261 14.79 12.76 9.42
CA THR A 261 14.80 13.85 8.44
C THR A 261 16.11 14.60 8.59
N LEU A 262 16.97 14.56 7.55
CA LEU A 262 18.19 15.35 7.54
C LEU A 262 17.97 16.63 6.73
N LEU A 263 18.34 17.77 7.31
CA LEU A 263 18.15 19.09 6.73
C LEU A 263 19.49 19.80 6.62
N GLU A 264 19.79 20.30 5.44
CA GLU A 264 20.86 21.26 5.21
C GLU A 264 20.26 22.66 5.21
N VAL A 265 20.86 23.59 5.96
CA VAL A 265 20.34 24.95 6.15
C VAL A 265 21.43 25.99 5.92
N ARG A 266 21.04 27.18 5.45
CA ARG A 266 21.90 28.35 5.27
C ARG A 266 21.37 29.53 6.08
#